data_AF-A0AA39KS27-F1
#
_entry.id   AF-A0AA39KS27-F1
#
_cell.length_a   1.000
_cell.length_b   1.000
_cell.length_c   1.000
_cell.angle_alpha   90.00
_cell.angle_beta   90.00
_cell.angle_gamma   90.00
#
_symmetry.space_group_name_H-M   'P 1'
#
loop_
_entity.id
_entity.type
_entity.pdbx_description
1 polymer ?
#
loop_
_entity_poly.entity_id
_entity_poly.type
_entity_poly.pdbx_seq_one_letter_code
_entity_poly.pdbx_strand_id
1 'polypeptide(L)'
;MFGNERNPSYSQIAIKVCPLLALIFSVLVTIVTLYIYEGISPPFIFISIQVYLNWYSICTISRGTMTMQNNSKQSKCNSVAINMNYTNDSSPKLKYWYCEKCFCYTYKPTQHCGACKKCFHSRDHHCFFIGGCIIQQNMGNFILICFYTSLACLYSLSVVGPYLYDNLKHIANVESGVFNIVLNFCFPVAFARFVVAGETSCLLLITLFNILFSVCVLCSIYGSWKLFNCLTGRQRYYPHIAKKQSMQEIFGNYGIYNFLFPYNGLRGSKAIDGKFELKEI
;
A
#
# COMPACT_ATOMS: atom_id res chain seq x y z
N MET A 1 -8.55 -36.12 18.60
CA MET A 1 -8.55 -35.15 19.72
C MET A 1 -7.18 -34.47 19.70
N PHE A 2 -6.98 -33.18 19.43
CA PHE A 2 -7.83 -32.00 19.53
C PHE A 2 -7.65 -31.14 18.27
N GLY A 3 -8.77 -30.80 17.64
CA GLY A 3 -8.82 -29.69 16.69
C GLY A 3 -8.51 -28.42 17.45
N ASN A 4 -7.30 -27.88 17.26
CA ASN A 4 -6.94 -26.59 17.81
C ASN A 4 -7.53 -25.52 16.89
N GLU A 5 -8.80 -25.17 17.14
CA GLU A 5 -9.39 -23.91 16.69
C GLU A 5 -8.60 -22.78 17.35
N ARG A 6 -7.41 -22.49 16.80
CA ARG A 6 -6.61 -21.34 17.19
C ARG A 6 -7.46 -20.12 16.87
N ASN A 7 -7.92 -19.44 17.92
CA ASN A 7 -8.41 -18.06 17.83
C ASN A 7 -7.56 -17.31 16.80
N PRO A 8 -8.18 -16.63 15.82
CA PRO A 8 -7.41 -15.94 14.79
C PRO A 8 -6.43 -15.02 15.50
N SER A 9 -5.13 -15.24 15.28
CA SER A 9 -4.10 -14.38 15.87
C SER A 9 -4.44 -12.93 15.56
N TYR A 10 -4.18 -11.98 16.46
CA TYR A 10 -4.47 -10.54 16.27
C TYR A 10 -4.13 -10.02 14.85
N SER A 11 -3.02 -10.52 14.29
CA SER A 11 -2.60 -10.27 12.90
C SER A 11 -3.65 -10.67 11.85
N GLN A 12 -4.32 -11.82 11.98
CA GLN A 12 -5.35 -12.30 11.04
C GLN A 12 -6.61 -11.44 11.04
N ILE A 13 -6.99 -10.90 12.20
CA ILE A 13 -8.13 -9.98 12.30
C ILE A 13 -7.75 -8.66 11.61
N ALA A 14 -6.58 -8.10 11.92
CA ALA A 14 -6.09 -6.86 11.32
C ALA A 14 -6.01 -6.94 9.78
N ILE A 15 -5.58 -8.07 9.23
CA ILE A 15 -5.49 -8.29 7.77
C ILE A 15 -6.85 -8.17 7.06
N LYS A 16 -7.96 -8.50 7.74
CA LYS A 16 -9.32 -8.39 7.17
C LYS A 16 -9.99 -7.05 7.47
N VAL A 17 -9.78 -6.53 8.67
CA VAL A 17 -10.48 -5.34 9.16
C VAL A 17 -9.85 -4.06 8.62
N CYS A 18 -8.52 -3.95 8.58
CA CYS A 18 -7.83 -2.74 8.15
C CYS A 18 -8.19 -2.30 6.71
N PRO A 19 -8.26 -3.20 5.70
CA PRO A 19 -8.65 -2.78 4.35
C PRO A 19 -10.10 -2.28 4.27
N LEU A 20 -11.00 -2.91 5.02
CA LEU A 20 -12.40 -2.50 5.08
C LEU A 20 -12.53 -1.12 5.73
N LEU A 21 -11.86 -0.90 6.86
CA LEU A 21 -11.84 0.40 7.52
C LEU A 21 -11.20 1.48 6.64
N ALA A 22 -10.15 1.17 5.90
CA ALA A 22 -9.54 2.10 4.96
C ALA A 22 -10.51 2.51 3.84
N LEU A 23 -11.27 1.56 3.28
CA LEU A 23 -12.32 1.85 2.28
C LEU A 23 -13.45 2.69 2.88
N ILE A 24 -13.97 2.31 4.05
CA ILE A 24 -15.05 3.06 4.71
C ILE A 24 -14.60 4.50 4.97
N PHE A 25 -13.38 4.65 5.48
CA PHE A 25 -12.79 5.97 5.74
C PHE A 25 -12.61 6.77 4.45
N SER A 26 -12.13 6.17 3.36
CA SER A 26 -11.96 6.88 2.08
C SER A 26 -13.30 7.33 1.50
N VAL A 27 -14.34 6.51 1.58
CA VAL A 27 -15.70 6.88 1.16
C VAL A 27 -16.25 8.01 2.03
N LEU A 28 -16.08 7.94 3.34
CA LEU A 28 -16.52 8.99 4.27
C LEU A 28 -15.82 10.32 3.97
N VAL A 29 -14.50 10.32 3.75
CA VAL A 29 -13.75 11.51 3.35
C VAL A 29 -14.31 12.08 2.05
N THR A 30 -14.50 11.25 1.02
CA THR A 30 -15.05 11.71 -0.27
C THR A 30 -16.42 12.37 -0.09
N ILE A 31 -17.33 11.75 0.68
CA ILE A 31 -18.67 12.30 0.93
C ILE A 31 -18.57 13.64 1.66
N VAL A 32 -17.79 13.72 2.75
CA VAL A 32 -17.64 14.96 3.54
C VAL A 32 -17.03 16.07 2.70
N THR A 33 -16.01 15.78 1.91
CA THR A 33 -15.36 16.77 1.04
C THR A 33 -16.32 17.28 -0.04
N LEU A 34 -17.09 16.40 -0.69
CA LEU A 34 -18.08 16.81 -1.69
C LEU A 34 -19.24 17.61 -1.07
N TYR A 35 -19.66 17.24 0.14
CA TYR A 35 -20.68 17.96 0.89
C TYR A 35 -20.23 19.40 1.22
N ILE A 36 -19.02 19.57 1.75
CA ILE A 36 -18.48 20.90 2.11
C ILE A 36 -18.16 21.73 0.86
N TYR A 37 -17.74 21.09 -0.24
CA TYR A 37 -17.46 21.79 -1.50
C TYR A 37 -18.73 22.27 -2.22
N GLU A 38 -19.92 21.81 -1.81
CA GLU A 38 -21.21 22.13 -2.43
C GLU A 38 -21.26 21.81 -3.93
N GLY A 39 -20.55 20.76 -4.37
CA GLY A 39 -20.49 20.42 -5.79
C GLY A 39 -19.66 19.19 -6.12
N ILE A 40 -19.62 18.84 -7.41
CA ILE A 40 -18.77 17.77 -7.95
C ILE A 40 -17.54 18.41 -8.57
N SER A 41 -16.38 18.20 -7.95
CA SER A 41 -15.09 18.61 -8.49
C SER A 41 -14.51 17.52 -9.39
N PRO A 42 -14.47 17.70 -10.73
CA PRO A 42 -13.87 16.72 -11.63
C PRO A 42 -12.44 16.29 -11.26
N PRO A 43 -11.51 17.19 -10.87
CA PRO A 43 -10.17 16.76 -10.50
C PRO A 43 -10.17 15.90 -9.21
N PHE A 44 -11.03 16.20 -8.24
CA PHE A 44 -11.11 15.38 -7.01
C PHE A 44 -11.69 13.99 -7.28
N ILE A 45 -12.71 13.90 -8.13
CA ILE A 45 -13.28 12.62 -8.56
C ILE A 45 -12.23 11.82 -9.32
N PHE A 46 -11.50 12.45 -10.25
CA PHE A 46 -10.42 11.80 -10.97
C PHE A 46 -9.35 11.22 -10.01
N ILE A 47 -8.86 12.04 -9.07
CA ILE A 47 -7.88 11.60 -8.06
C ILE A 47 -8.43 10.43 -7.25
N SER A 48 -9.68 10.51 -6.80
CA SER A 48 -10.35 9.46 -6.02
C SER A 48 -10.42 8.15 -6.81
N ILE A 49 -10.83 8.20 -8.08
CA ILE A 49 -10.86 7.04 -8.97
C ILE A 49 -9.48 6.40 -9.09
N GLN A 50 -8.41 7.20 -9.21
CA GLN A 50 -7.05 6.66 -9.30
C GLN A 50 -6.61 5.91 -8.04
N VAL A 51 -7.02 6.34 -6.85
CA VAL A 51 -6.78 5.60 -5.60
C VAL A 51 -7.39 4.20 -5.69
N TYR A 52 -8.68 4.10 -6.08
CA TYR A 52 -9.39 2.83 -6.18
C TYR A 52 -8.86 1.92 -7.29
N LEU A 53 -8.52 2.47 -8.46
CA LEU A 53 -7.95 1.70 -9.56
C LEU A 53 -6.61 1.07 -9.18
N ASN A 54 -5.70 1.85 -8.57
CA ASN A 54 -4.41 1.32 -8.12
C ASN A 54 -4.58 0.29 -6.99
N TRP A 55 -5.52 0.53 -6.06
CA TRP A 55 -5.84 -0.44 -5.03
C TRP A 55 -6.35 -1.77 -5.61
N TYR A 56 -7.27 -1.70 -6.57
CA TYR A 56 -7.81 -2.86 -7.28
C TYR A 56 -6.72 -3.62 -8.03
N SER A 57 -5.83 -2.92 -8.74
CA SER A 57 -4.68 -3.52 -9.43
C SER A 57 -3.76 -4.27 -8.47
N ILE A 58 -3.42 -3.69 -7.32
CA ILE A 58 -2.59 -4.35 -6.30
C ILE A 58 -3.26 -5.62 -5.80
N CYS A 59 -4.55 -5.56 -5.45
CA CYS A 59 -5.31 -6.71 -4.98
C CYS A 59 -5.38 -7.82 -6.03
N THR A 60 -5.66 -7.46 -7.28
CA THR A 60 -5.79 -8.40 -8.39
C THR A 60 -4.46 -9.08 -8.70
N ILE A 61 -3.35 -8.33 -8.78
CA ILE A 61 -2.01 -8.88 -9.00
C ILE A 61 -1.58 -9.74 -7.81
N SER A 62 -1.79 -9.28 -6.58
CA SER A 62 -1.43 -10.04 -5.37
C SER A 62 -2.21 -11.36 -5.24
N ARG A 63 -3.47 -11.41 -5.67
CA ARG A 63 -4.28 -12.64 -5.64
C ARG A 63 -3.92 -13.56 -6.81
N GLY A 64 -3.83 -12.98 -8.02
CA GLY A 64 -3.64 -13.70 -9.27
C GLY A 64 -2.22 -14.22 -9.54
N THR A 65 -1.20 -13.69 -8.87
CA THR A 65 0.18 -14.19 -8.99
C THR A 65 0.26 -15.63 -8.54
N MET A 66 0.37 -16.60 -9.44
CA MET A 66 0.38 -18.01 -9.03
C MET A 66 1.51 -18.28 -8.03
N THR A 67 1.20 -19.07 -6.99
CA THR A 67 2.23 -19.75 -6.22
C THR A 67 3.12 -20.51 -7.21
N MET A 68 4.38 -20.72 -6.88
CA MET A 68 5.17 -21.82 -7.46
C MET A 68 4.58 -23.20 -7.05
N GLN A 69 3.25 -23.34 -6.95
CA GLN A 69 2.55 -24.62 -6.92
C GLN A 69 2.00 -24.83 -8.32
N ASN A 70 2.78 -25.52 -9.14
CA ASN A 70 2.19 -26.24 -10.24
C ASN A 70 2.10 -27.70 -9.78
N ASN A 71 0.87 -28.24 -9.68
CA ASN A 71 0.59 -29.63 -9.31
C ASN A 71 1.32 -30.66 -10.20
N SER A 72 1.96 -30.22 -11.30
CA SER A 72 2.79 -31.02 -12.19
C SER A 72 4.23 -31.25 -11.72
N LYS A 73 4.66 -30.77 -10.54
CA LYS A 73 6.09 -30.76 -10.15
C LYS A 73 6.43 -31.27 -8.74
N GLN A 74 5.67 -32.20 -8.17
CA GLN A 74 6.25 -33.09 -7.15
C GLN A 74 7.49 -33.80 -7.75
N SER A 75 7.39 -34.20 -9.03
CA SER A 75 8.48 -34.80 -9.82
C SER A 75 9.67 -33.86 -10.07
N LYS A 76 9.41 -32.57 -10.35
CA LYS A 76 10.49 -31.60 -10.65
C LYS A 76 11.17 -31.07 -9.39
N CYS A 77 10.48 -30.99 -8.24
CA CYS A 77 11.14 -30.69 -6.96
C CYS A 77 12.13 -31.78 -6.57
N ASN A 78 11.78 -33.05 -6.79
CA ASN A 78 12.71 -34.17 -6.60
C ASN A 78 13.92 -34.05 -7.54
N SER A 79 13.74 -33.68 -8.81
CA SER A 79 14.88 -33.50 -9.74
C SER A 79 15.84 -32.36 -9.37
N VAL A 80 15.35 -31.30 -8.71
CA VAL A 80 16.21 -30.18 -8.27
C VAL A 80 16.99 -30.55 -7.00
N ALA A 81 16.37 -31.30 -6.08
CA ALA A 81 17.06 -31.86 -4.92
C ALA A 81 18.15 -32.88 -5.35
N ILE A 82 17.88 -33.70 -6.37
CA ILE A 82 18.86 -34.64 -6.94
C ILE A 82 20.04 -33.91 -7.61
N ASN A 83 19.79 -32.80 -8.32
CA ASN A 83 20.87 -32.01 -8.94
C ASN A 83 21.73 -31.21 -7.95
N MET A 84 21.26 -30.94 -6.72
CA MET A 84 22.10 -30.30 -5.69
C MET A 84 23.24 -31.20 -5.21
N ASN A 85 23.11 -32.53 -5.32
CA ASN A 85 24.14 -33.47 -4.88
C ASN A 85 25.29 -33.66 -5.88
N TYR A 86 25.22 -33.05 -7.08
CA TYR A 86 26.18 -33.33 -8.17
C TYR A 86 27.14 -32.18 -8.53
N THR A 87 27.00 -30.98 -7.96
CA THR A 87 27.93 -29.88 -8.25
C THR A 87 28.91 -29.67 -7.10
N ASN A 88 30.02 -30.41 -7.13
CA ASN A 88 31.25 -30.12 -6.39
C ASN A 88 31.99 -28.94 -7.05
N ASP A 89 31.41 -27.74 -6.99
CA ASP A 89 32.11 -26.54 -7.44
C ASP A 89 32.03 -25.41 -6.41
N SER A 90 33.17 -24.75 -6.24
CA SER A 90 33.47 -23.81 -5.17
C SER A 90 32.62 -22.54 -5.27
N SER A 91 31.50 -22.54 -4.55
CA SER A 91 30.65 -21.39 -4.17
C SER A 91 30.00 -20.56 -5.29
N PRO A 92 28.67 -20.71 -5.44
CA PRO A 92 27.80 -19.55 -5.55
C PRO A 92 26.63 -19.65 -4.55
N LYS A 93 26.31 -18.54 -3.88
CA LYS A 93 25.21 -18.38 -2.91
C LYS A 93 23.98 -19.22 -3.27
N LEU A 94 23.50 -20.08 -2.34
CA LEU A 94 22.37 -21.01 -2.55
C LEU A 94 21.22 -20.35 -3.33
N LYS A 95 21.03 -20.83 -4.56
CA LYS A 95 20.06 -20.37 -5.56
C LYS A 95 18.60 -20.62 -5.14
N TYR A 96 18.39 -21.60 -4.26
CA TYR A 96 17.08 -22.10 -3.85
C TYR A 96 16.89 -22.03 -2.33
N TRP A 97 15.62 -22.00 -1.91
CA TRP A 97 15.17 -21.97 -0.51
C TRP A 97 13.93 -22.86 -0.36
N TYR A 98 13.88 -23.67 0.69
CA TYR A 98 12.72 -24.52 1.00
C TYR A 98 11.74 -23.80 1.93
N CYS A 99 10.47 -23.73 1.52
CA CYS A 99 9.40 -23.20 2.35
C CYS A 99 8.73 -24.31 3.15
N GLU A 100 8.97 -24.36 4.45
CA GLU A 100 8.33 -25.33 5.36
C GLU A 100 6.80 -25.19 5.41
N LYS A 101 6.26 -23.99 5.20
CA LYS A 101 4.82 -23.71 5.25
C LYS A 101 4.08 -24.13 3.98
N CYS A 102 4.76 -24.10 2.84
CA CYS A 102 4.20 -24.49 1.54
C CYS A 102 4.71 -25.85 1.06
N PHE A 103 5.62 -26.47 1.82
CA PHE A 103 6.31 -27.72 1.50
C PHE A 103 6.90 -27.75 0.08
N CYS A 104 7.55 -26.66 -0.34
CA CYS A 104 8.11 -26.55 -1.69
C CYS A 104 9.45 -25.81 -1.74
N TYR A 105 10.32 -26.24 -2.67
CA TYR A 105 11.53 -25.50 -3.02
C TYR A 105 11.17 -24.31 -3.92
N THR A 106 11.75 -23.17 -3.62
CA THR A 106 11.54 -21.91 -4.34
C THR A 106 12.88 -21.25 -4.66
N TYR A 107 12.91 -20.38 -5.66
CA TYR A 107 14.10 -19.63 -6.02
C TYR A 107 14.23 -18.36 -5.16
N LYS A 108 15.43 -18.01 -4.66
CA LYS A 108 15.63 -16.71 -3.98
C LYS A 108 15.44 -15.57 -4.98
N PRO A 109 14.77 -14.44 -4.64
CA PRO A 109 14.39 -14.01 -3.29
C PRO A 109 12.92 -14.27 -2.90
N THR A 110 12.36 -15.43 -3.24
CA THR A 110 10.99 -15.79 -2.85
C THR A 110 10.82 -15.84 -1.33
N GLN A 111 9.71 -15.27 -0.83
CA GLN A 111 9.40 -15.24 0.61
C GLN A 111 7.95 -15.63 0.88
N HIS A 112 7.72 -16.41 1.94
CA HIS A 112 6.38 -16.80 2.38
C HIS A 112 5.70 -15.67 3.16
N CYS A 113 4.51 -15.25 2.72
CA CYS A 113 3.63 -14.35 3.45
C CYS A 113 2.65 -15.14 4.32
N GLY A 114 2.78 -15.02 5.64
CA GLY A 114 1.85 -15.67 6.58
C GLY A 114 0.42 -15.14 6.50
N ALA A 115 0.24 -13.88 6.11
CA ALA A 115 -1.06 -13.25 5.92
C ALA A 115 -1.81 -13.84 4.72
N CYS A 116 -1.15 -13.91 3.57
CA CYS A 116 -1.73 -14.49 2.35
C CYS A 116 -1.61 -16.03 2.28
N LYS A 117 -0.90 -16.65 3.23
CA LYS A 117 -0.55 -18.09 3.26
C LYS A 117 0.08 -18.56 1.94
N LYS A 118 0.98 -17.76 1.38
CA LYS A 118 1.48 -17.89 0.01
C LYS A 118 2.90 -17.37 -0.15
N CYS A 119 3.70 -18.07 -0.96
CA CYS A 119 5.03 -17.62 -1.37
C CYS A 119 4.94 -16.64 -2.54
N PHE A 120 5.62 -15.49 -2.40
CA PHE A 120 5.73 -14.47 -3.44
C PHE A 120 7.19 -14.28 -3.85
N HIS A 121 7.44 -14.27 -5.15
CA HIS A 121 8.74 -13.89 -5.70
C HIS A 121 8.94 -12.38 -5.57
N SER A 122 10.17 -11.93 -5.25
CA SER A 122 10.49 -10.51 -5.04
C SER A 122 9.48 -9.76 -4.16
N ARG A 123 9.16 -10.37 -3.01
CA ARG A 123 8.23 -9.81 -2.03
C ARG A 123 8.88 -8.66 -1.27
N ASP A 124 8.15 -7.57 -1.07
CA ASP A 124 8.57 -6.48 -0.19
C ASP A 124 7.89 -6.57 1.18
N HIS A 125 6.55 -6.49 1.21
CA HIS A 125 5.76 -6.60 2.45
C HIS A 125 4.32 -7.03 2.18
N HIS A 126 3.55 -7.22 3.25
CA HIS A 126 2.10 -7.30 3.19
C HIS A 126 1.53 -6.00 3.74
N CYS A 127 0.74 -5.29 2.94
CA CYS A 127 0.16 -4.02 3.36
C CYS A 127 -1.22 -4.27 3.98
N PHE A 128 -1.35 -4.01 5.28
CA PHE A 128 -2.59 -4.22 6.02
C PHE A 128 -3.72 -3.28 5.58
N PHE A 129 -3.39 -2.06 5.15
CA PHE A 129 -4.39 -1.09 4.67
C PHE A 129 -4.95 -1.45 3.29
N ILE A 130 -4.17 -2.15 2.48
CA ILE A 130 -4.57 -2.60 1.14
C ILE A 130 -5.21 -3.99 1.20
N GLY A 131 -4.78 -4.84 2.13
CA GLY A 131 -5.20 -6.25 2.23
C GLY A 131 -4.49 -7.15 1.21
N GLY A 132 -3.33 -6.71 0.71
CA GLY A 132 -2.58 -7.38 -0.37
C GLY A 132 -1.07 -7.37 -0.13
N CYS A 133 -0.38 -8.32 -0.77
CA CYS A 133 1.08 -8.34 -0.80
C CYS A 133 1.63 -7.37 -1.84
N ILE A 134 2.61 -6.58 -1.43
CA ILE A 134 3.39 -5.72 -2.31
C ILE A 134 4.61 -6.51 -2.77
N ILE A 135 4.72 -6.64 -4.08
CA ILE A 135 5.72 -7.40 -4.80
C ILE A 135 6.26 -6.52 -5.93
N GLN A 136 7.37 -6.93 -6.53
CA GLN A 136 7.98 -6.19 -7.64
C GLN A 136 7.00 -5.83 -8.77
N GLN A 137 6.05 -6.74 -9.10
CA GLN A 137 5.08 -6.58 -10.19
C GLN A 137 3.93 -5.60 -9.89
N ASN A 138 3.72 -5.19 -8.63
CA ASN A 138 2.71 -4.18 -8.29
C ASN A 138 3.32 -3.02 -7.51
N MET A 139 4.65 -2.87 -7.52
CA MET A 139 5.37 -1.82 -6.84
C MET A 139 5.00 -0.43 -7.38
N GLY A 140 4.86 -0.28 -8.71
CA GLY A 140 4.40 0.96 -9.33
C GLY A 140 3.01 1.37 -8.82
N ASN A 141 2.05 0.44 -8.82
CA ASN A 141 0.71 0.68 -8.28
C ASN A 141 0.75 1.08 -6.79
N PHE A 142 1.66 0.49 -6.01
CA PHE A 142 1.84 0.85 -4.60
C PHE A 142 2.38 2.28 -4.41
N ILE A 143 3.29 2.72 -5.27
CA ILE A 143 3.79 4.10 -5.24
C ILE A 143 2.69 5.07 -5.69
N LEU A 144 1.94 4.72 -6.74
CA LEU A 144 0.82 5.54 -7.24
C LEU A 144 -0.32 5.66 -6.23
N ILE A 145 -0.71 4.59 -5.53
CA ILE A 145 -1.74 4.71 -4.48
C ILE A 145 -1.28 5.64 -3.36
N CYS A 146 0.00 5.62 -2.96
CA CYS A 146 0.53 6.58 -1.98
C CYS A 146 0.45 8.01 -2.50
N PHE A 147 0.87 8.24 -3.75
CA PHE A 147 0.82 9.55 -4.39
C PHE A 147 -0.63 10.09 -4.49
N TYR A 148 -1.55 9.32 -5.07
CA TYR A 148 -2.94 9.75 -5.24
C TYR A 148 -3.68 9.90 -3.90
N THR A 149 -3.37 9.08 -2.89
CA THR A 149 -3.93 9.26 -1.54
C THR A 149 -3.44 10.57 -0.92
N SER A 150 -2.16 10.91 -1.09
CA SER A 150 -1.64 12.22 -0.66
C SER A 150 -2.33 13.38 -1.36
N LEU A 151 -2.52 13.31 -2.69
CA LEU A 151 -3.26 14.35 -3.42
C LEU A 151 -4.72 14.46 -2.99
N ALA A 152 -5.40 13.32 -2.77
CA ALA A 152 -6.78 13.31 -2.27
C ALA A 152 -6.88 13.96 -0.89
N CYS A 153 -5.93 13.66 0.00
CA CYS A 153 -5.87 14.27 1.32
C CYS A 153 -5.56 15.78 1.25
N LEU A 154 -4.61 16.21 0.40
CA LEU A 154 -4.33 17.63 0.19
C LEU A 154 -5.55 18.39 -0.33
N TYR A 155 -6.26 17.83 -1.31
CA TYR A 155 -7.49 18.41 -1.81
C TYR A 155 -8.53 18.53 -0.68
N SER A 156 -8.75 17.44 0.06
CA SER A 156 -9.71 17.41 1.17
C SER A 156 -9.35 18.42 2.27
N LEU A 157 -8.06 18.55 2.61
CA LEU A 157 -7.57 19.55 3.56
C LEU A 157 -7.79 20.98 3.07
N SER A 158 -7.63 21.25 1.77
CA SER A 158 -7.88 22.58 1.20
C SER A 158 -9.35 23.00 1.25
N VAL A 159 -10.27 22.03 1.35
CA VAL A 159 -11.72 22.27 1.50
C VAL A 159 -12.12 22.31 2.97
N VAL A 160 -11.72 21.30 3.75
CA VAL A 160 -12.10 21.15 5.17
C VAL A 160 -11.42 22.21 6.04
N GLY A 161 -10.19 22.62 5.73
CA GLY A 161 -9.42 23.57 6.52
C GLY A 161 -10.10 24.94 6.64
N PRO A 162 -10.39 25.64 5.52
CA PRO A 162 -11.11 26.91 5.54
C PRO A 162 -12.49 26.81 6.19
N TYR A 163 -13.26 25.77 5.86
CA TYR A 163 -14.58 25.54 6.46
C TYR A 163 -14.49 25.40 7.99
N LEU A 164 -13.52 24.62 8.48
CA LEU A 164 -13.30 24.44 9.91
C LEU A 164 -12.83 25.75 10.58
N TYR A 165 -11.96 26.52 9.91
CA TYR A 165 -11.51 27.82 10.41
C TYR A 165 -12.67 28.79 10.61
N ASP A 166 -13.56 28.92 9.62
CA ASP A 166 -14.71 29.82 9.71
C ASP A 166 -15.67 29.41 10.83
N ASN A 167 -15.95 28.11 10.97
CA ASN A 167 -16.78 27.58 12.07
C ASN A 167 -16.16 27.83 13.45
N LEU A 168 -14.85 27.65 13.60
CA LEU A 168 -14.16 27.88 14.88
C LEU A 168 -14.07 29.36 15.24
N LYS A 169 -13.90 30.24 14.25
CA LYS A 169 -13.89 31.69 14.45
C LYS A 169 -15.20 32.19 15.06
N HIS A 170 -16.33 31.63 14.63
CA HIS A 170 -17.66 31.98 15.18
C HIS A 170 -17.86 31.53 16.63
N ILE A 171 -17.28 30.39 17.03
CA ILE A 171 -17.51 29.79 18.36
C ILE A 171 -16.55 30.37 19.41
N ALA A 172 -15.28 30.58 19.05
CA ALA A 172 -14.22 30.71 20.06
C ALA A 172 -13.69 32.14 20.27
N ASN A 173 -14.31 33.19 19.69
CA ASN A 173 -13.85 34.60 19.78
C ASN A 173 -12.30 34.69 19.73
N VAL A 174 -11.72 34.03 18.73
CA VAL A 174 -10.29 33.70 18.74
C VAL A 174 -9.46 34.97 18.66
N GLU A 175 -8.72 35.27 19.73
CA GLU A 175 -7.61 36.23 19.67
C GLU A 175 -6.60 35.78 18.60
N SER A 176 -6.22 36.70 17.72
CA SER A 176 -5.54 36.51 16.44
C SER A 176 -4.08 36.03 16.52
N GLY A 177 -3.71 35.27 17.56
CA GLY A 177 -2.43 34.59 17.63
C GLY A 177 -2.43 33.33 16.77
N VAL A 178 -1.47 33.22 15.83
CA VAL A 178 -1.27 32.02 14.99
C VAL A 178 -1.17 30.75 15.84
N PHE A 179 -0.57 30.84 17.01
CA PHE A 179 -0.45 29.74 17.97
C PHE A 179 -1.82 29.22 18.47
N ASN A 180 -2.74 30.13 18.81
CA ASN A 180 -4.10 29.78 19.23
C ASN A 180 -4.90 29.16 18.09
N ILE A 181 -4.70 29.64 16.85
CA ILE A 181 -5.31 29.03 15.68
C ILE A 181 -4.82 27.59 15.55
N VAL A 182 -3.50 27.34 15.54
CA VAL A 182 -2.93 25.99 15.39
C VAL A 182 -3.41 25.03 16.50
N LEU A 183 -3.43 25.48 17.76
CA LEU A 183 -3.90 24.66 18.87
C LEU A 183 -5.37 24.22 18.71
N ASN A 184 -6.23 25.06 18.13
CA ASN A 184 -7.63 24.68 17.89
C ASN A 184 -7.80 23.61 16.80
N PHE A 185 -6.81 23.44 15.92
CA PHE A 185 -6.79 22.32 14.97
C PHE A 185 -6.19 21.05 15.59
N CYS A 186 -5.65 21.08 16.81
CA CYS A 186 -5.07 19.90 17.45
C CYS A 186 -6.13 19.04 18.15
N PHE A 187 -6.17 17.74 17.82
CA PHE A 187 -7.10 16.78 18.43
C PHE A 187 -7.10 16.79 19.98
N PRO A 188 -5.96 16.81 20.70
CA PRO A 188 -5.98 16.84 22.16
C PRO A 188 -6.70 18.05 22.76
N VAL A 189 -6.56 19.22 22.12
CA VAL A 189 -7.23 20.46 22.56
C VAL A 189 -8.73 20.37 22.29
N ALA A 190 -9.12 19.89 21.11
CA ALA A 190 -10.53 19.65 20.78
C ALA A 190 -11.18 18.63 21.71
N PHE A 191 -10.46 17.56 22.05
CA PHE A 191 -10.93 16.55 23.00
C PHE A 191 -11.06 17.12 24.42
N ALA A 192 -10.11 17.94 24.87
CA ALA A 192 -10.21 18.62 26.16
C ALA A 192 -11.43 19.56 26.23
N ARG A 193 -11.70 20.34 25.17
CA ARG A 193 -12.91 21.18 25.06
C ARG A 193 -14.19 20.34 25.10
N PHE A 194 -14.22 19.21 24.41
CA PHE A 194 -15.34 18.27 24.48
C PHE A 194 -15.57 17.76 25.91
N VAL A 195 -14.51 17.35 26.62
CA VAL A 195 -14.63 16.81 27.99
C VAL A 195 -15.03 17.87 29.01
N VAL A 196 -14.46 19.08 28.91
CA VAL A 196 -14.66 20.16 29.91
C VAL A 196 -15.93 20.95 29.64
N ALA A 197 -16.18 21.32 28.38
CA ALA A 197 -17.27 22.22 27.99
C ALA A 197 -18.44 21.50 27.29
N GLY A 198 -18.31 20.20 26.98
CA GLY A 198 -19.36 19.43 26.28
C GLY A 198 -19.52 19.78 24.81
N GLU A 199 -18.58 20.54 24.23
CA GLU A 199 -18.66 21.03 22.85
C GLU A 199 -18.40 19.91 21.83
N THR A 200 -19.44 19.50 21.09
CA THR A 200 -19.36 18.44 20.07
C THR A 200 -19.31 18.94 18.64
N SER A 201 -19.71 20.19 18.39
CA SER A 201 -20.03 20.74 17.06
C SER A 201 -18.90 20.64 16.04
N CYS A 202 -17.63 20.62 16.48
CA CYS A 202 -16.47 20.52 15.58
C CYS A 202 -15.56 19.30 15.82
N LEU A 203 -15.83 18.46 16.83
CA LEU A 203 -14.91 17.37 17.22
C LEU A 203 -14.66 16.40 16.06
N LEU A 204 -15.71 16.02 15.34
CA LEU A 204 -15.61 15.12 14.19
C LEU A 204 -14.76 15.72 13.06
N LEU A 205 -14.99 17.00 12.72
CA LEU A 205 -14.26 17.69 11.65
C LEU A 205 -12.79 17.92 12.00
N ILE A 206 -12.49 18.27 13.26
CA ILE A 206 -11.11 18.39 13.74
C ILE A 206 -10.42 17.02 13.69
N THR A 207 -11.10 15.96 14.15
CA THR A 207 -10.56 14.60 14.08
C THR A 207 -10.28 14.19 12.63
N LEU A 208 -11.21 14.45 11.72
CA LEU A 208 -11.06 14.20 10.28
C LEU A 208 -9.86 14.96 9.70
N PHE A 209 -9.74 16.25 9.99
CA PHE A 209 -8.63 17.10 9.53
C PHE A 209 -7.26 16.56 10.00
N ASN A 210 -7.13 16.18 11.28
CA ASN A 210 -5.89 15.62 11.81
C ASN A 210 -5.53 14.27 11.16
N ILE A 211 -6.52 13.39 10.95
CA ILE A 211 -6.30 12.11 10.28
C ILE A 211 -5.87 12.36 8.82
N LEU A 212 -6.55 13.25 8.09
CA LEU A 212 -6.20 13.61 6.71
C LEU A 212 -4.78 14.15 6.61
N PHE A 213 -4.38 15.07 7.49
CA PHE A 213 -3.02 15.60 7.54
C PHE A 213 -1.99 14.48 7.80
N SER A 214 -2.27 13.63 8.78
CA SER A 214 -1.39 12.50 9.12
C SER A 214 -1.24 11.51 7.96
N VAL A 215 -2.34 11.12 7.32
CA VAL A 215 -2.33 10.21 6.16
C VAL A 215 -1.60 10.85 4.98
N CYS A 216 -1.83 12.14 4.70
CA CYS A 216 -1.14 12.88 3.65
C CYS A 216 0.38 12.83 3.84
N VAL A 217 0.87 13.13 5.05
CA VAL A 217 2.30 13.13 5.35
C VAL A 217 2.88 11.71 5.26
N LEU A 218 2.22 10.72 5.88
CA LEU A 218 2.68 9.33 5.88
C LEU A 218 2.75 8.75 4.47
N CYS A 219 1.72 8.94 3.64
CA CYS A 219 1.72 8.47 2.26
C CYS A 219 2.77 9.18 1.41
N SER A 220 2.96 10.49 1.60
CA SER A 220 3.96 11.26 0.85
C SER A 220 5.39 10.80 1.17
N ILE A 221 5.71 10.65 2.45
CA ILE A 221 7.02 10.19 2.91
C ILE A 221 7.25 8.74 2.48
N TYR A 222 6.30 7.84 2.74
CA TYR A 222 6.48 6.41 2.46
C TYR A 222 6.53 6.11 0.96
N GLY A 223 5.67 6.75 0.16
CA GLY A 223 5.69 6.64 -1.30
C GLY A 223 6.99 7.15 -1.90
N SER A 224 7.46 8.32 -1.47
CA SER A 224 8.74 8.90 -1.93
C SER A 224 9.93 8.05 -1.52
N TRP A 225 9.95 7.56 -0.27
CA TRP A 225 10.98 6.66 0.22
C TRP A 225 11.01 5.34 -0.56
N LYS A 226 9.84 4.78 -0.89
CA LYS A 226 9.75 3.58 -1.72
C LYS A 226 10.23 3.81 -3.16
N LEU A 227 9.86 4.92 -3.77
CA LEU A 227 10.37 5.29 -5.08
C LEU A 227 11.89 5.44 -5.07
N PHE A 228 12.44 6.15 -4.08
CA PHE A 228 13.88 6.30 -3.90
C PHE A 228 14.62 4.97 -3.76
N ASN A 229 14.08 4.03 -2.97
CA ASN A 229 14.67 2.69 -2.82
C ASN A 229 14.67 1.91 -4.13
N CYS A 230 13.63 2.06 -4.96
CA CYS A 230 13.58 1.41 -6.27
C CYS A 230 14.62 1.98 -7.23
N LEU A 231 14.78 3.31 -7.26
CA LEU A 231 15.73 4.01 -8.12
C LEU A 231 17.19 3.79 -7.71
N THR A 232 17.46 3.63 -6.40
CA THR A 232 18.80 3.39 -5.87
C THR A 232 19.20 1.92 -5.80
N GLY A 233 18.25 1.01 -6.05
CA GLY A 233 18.51 -0.43 -5.97
C GLY A 233 18.59 -0.97 -4.54
N ARG A 234 18.00 -0.25 -3.56
CA ARG A 234 17.95 -0.61 -2.14
C ARG A 234 16.66 -1.37 -1.79
N GLN A 235 16.23 -2.30 -2.64
CA GLN A 235 15.02 -3.07 -2.39
C GLN A 235 15.28 -4.25 -1.44
N ARG A 236 14.30 -4.53 -0.57
CA ARG A 236 14.40 -5.59 0.45
C ARG A 236 14.68 -6.98 -0.11
N TYR A 237 14.19 -7.26 -1.32
CA TYR A 237 14.34 -8.57 -1.96
C TYR A 237 15.67 -8.72 -2.72
N TYR A 238 16.53 -7.70 -2.82
CA TYR A 238 17.88 -7.81 -3.37
C TYR A 238 18.97 -7.37 -2.37
N PRO A 239 19.12 -8.04 -1.21
CA PRO A 239 20.02 -7.59 -0.14
C PRO A 239 21.51 -7.61 -0.50
N HIS A 240 21.91 -8.34 -1.54
CA HIS A 240 23.33 -8.52 -1.90
C HIS A 240 23.69 -8.05 -3.31
N ILE A 241 22.71 -7.56 -4.08
CA ILE A 241 22.90 -7.09 -5.46
C ILE A 241 22.03 -5.86 -5.61
N ALA A 242 22.62 -4.67 -5.57
CA ALA A 242 21.84 -3.45 -5.79
C ALA A 242 21.35 -3.42 -7.24
N LYS A 243 20.06 -3.73 -7.46
CA LYS A 243 19.44 -3.67 -8.80
C LYS A 243 18.57 -2.43 -8.88
N LYS A 244 19.11 -1.35 -9.46
CA LYS A 244 18.34 -0.15 -9.78
C LYS A 244 17.24 -0.51 -10.76
N GLN A 245 16.05 0.05 -10.55
CA GLN A 245 14.93 -0.08 -11.48
C GLN A 245 14.71 1.26 -12.18
N SER A 246 14.52 1.22 -13.50
CA SER A 246 14.16 2.41 -14.26
C SER A 246 12.72 2.82 -13.97
N MET A 247 12.36 4.08 -14.24
CA MET A 247 10.96 4.53 -14.15
C MET A 247 10.04 3.71 -15.08
N GLN A 248 10.54 3.26 -16.23
CA GLN A 248 9.82 2.39 -17.15
C GLN A 248 9.60 0.99 -16.56
N GLU A 249 10.56 0.43 -15.83
CA GLU A 249 10.37 -0.85 -15.13
C GLU A 249 9.35 -0.75 -13.98
N ILE A 250 9.30 0.40 -13.29
CA ILE A 250 8.41 0.60 -12.14
C ILE A 250 6.97 0.87 -12.60
N PHE A 251 6.79 1.79 -13.54
CA PHE A 251 5.47 2.28 -13.95
C PHE A 251 4.99 1.69 -15.28
N GLY A 252 5.88 1.10 -16.09
CA GLY A 252 5.60 0.59 -17.43
C GLY A 252 6.10 1.52 -18.55
N ASN A 253 6.04 1.03 -19.79
CA ASN A 253 6.61 1.69 -20.97
C ASN A 253 5.97 3.05 -21.31
N TYR A 254 4.73 3.29 -20.91
CA TYR A 254 4.01 4.53 -21.21
C TYR A 254 4.35 5.72 -20.29
N GLY A 255 5.32 5.60 -19.37
CA GLY A 255 5.82 6.73 -18.57
C GLY A 255 4.72 7.48 -17.81
N ILE A 256 4.55 8.78 -18.10
CA ILE A 256 3.54 9.66 -17.47
C ILE A 256 2.11 9.19 -17.75
N TYR A 257 1.83 8.56 -18.90
CA TYR A 257 0.48 8.07 -19.19
C TYR A 257 0.03 6.93 -18.26
N ASN A 258 0.97 6.24 -17.60
CA ASN A 258 0.64 5.26 -16.57
C ASN A 258 0.13 5.90 -15.26
N PHE A 259 0.37 7.20 -15.05
CA PHE A 259 -0.31 7.95 -13.98
C PHE A 259 -1.81 8.08 -14.29
N LEU A 260 -2.16 8.34 -15.55
CA LEU A 260 -3.56 8.48 -15.98
C LEU A 260 -4.27 7.13 -16.11
N PHE A 261 -3.57 6.09 -16.55
CA PHE A 261 -4.12 4.76 -16.82
C PHE A 261 -3.26 3.65 -16.22
N PRO A 262 -3.41 3.35 -14.92
CA PRO A 262 -2.61 2.32 -14.23
C PRO A 262 -2.87 0.89 -14.72
N TYR A 263 -3.88 0.69 -15.58
CA TYR A 263 -4.28 -0.62 -16.11
C TYR A 263 -3.33 -1.19 -17.17
N ASN A 264 -2.50 -0.34 -17.80
CA ASN A 264 -1.65 -0.77 -18.92
C ASN A 264 -0.32 -1.41 -18.50
N GLY A 265 0.10 -1.25 -17.24
CA GLY A 265 1.33 -1.81 -16.71
C GLY A 265 1.11 -3.09 -15.89
N LEU A 266 1.71 -4.20 -16.33
CA LEU A 266 2.02 -5.40 -15.52
C LEU A 266 0.92 -6.49 -15.44
N ARG A 267 0.58 -7.09 -16.59
CA ARG A 267 0.22 -8.51 -16.67
C ARG A 267 1.32 -9.27 -17.39
N GLY A 268 2.14 -10.01 -16.63
CA GLY A 268 3.04 -11.01 -17.18
C GLY A 268 4.32 -11.24 -16.38
N SER A 269 4.34 -12.28 -15.55
CA SER A 269 5.55 -13.12 -15.50
C SER A 269 5.09 -14.57 -15.38
N LYS A 270 5.15 -15.31 -16.47
CA LYS A 270 4.98 -16.78 -16.44
C LYS A 270 6.31 -17.53 -16.40
N ALA A 271 7.46 -16.86 -16.48
CA ALA A 271 8.74 -17.54 -16.66
C ALA A 271 9.67 -17.48 -15.43
N ILE A 272 10.27 -18.64 -15.14
CA ILE A 272 11.13 -18.97 -13.98
C ILE A 272 12.58 -18.51 -14.19
N ASP A 273 12.90 -18.03 -15.39
CA ASP A 273 14.25 -17.73 -15.87
C ASP A 273 14.69 -16.28 -15.63
N GLY A 274 13.85 -15.44 -15.01
CA GLY A 274 14.19 -14.05 -14.74
C GLY A 274 14.24 -13.18 -15.99
N LYS A 275 13.74 -13.67 -17.13
CA LYS A 275 13.45 -12.82 -18.29
C LYS A 275 12.14 -12.08 -18.01
N PHE A 276 12.28 -10.80 -17.74
CA PHE A 276 11.15 -9.87 -17.76
C PHE A 276 10.82 -9.64 -19.23
N GLU A 277 9.80 -10.33 -19.74
CA GLU A 277 9.21 -9.90 -21.00
C GLU A 277 8.40 -8.62 -20.70
N LEU A 278 8.90 -7.51 -21.25
CA LEU A 278 8.09 -6.30 -21.37
C LEU A 278 6.85 -6.66 -22.19
N LYS A 279 5.71 -6.09 -21.79
CA LYS A 279 4.44 -6.25 -22.52
C LYS A 279 4.65 -5.67 -23.93
N GLU A 280 4.92 -6.52 -24.91
CA GLU A 280 4.65 -6.19 -26.31
C GLU A 280 3.13 -6.04 -26.45
N ILE A 281 2.74 -4.98 -27.14
CA ILE A 281 1.36 -4.62 -27.42
C ILE A 281 0.77 -5.66 -28.38
#